data_AF-A0A257RYL8-F1
#
_entry.id   AF-A0A257RYL8-F1
#
_cell.length_a   1.000
_cell.length_b   1.000
_cell.length_c   1.000
_cell.angle_alpha   90.00
_cell.angle_beta   90.00
_cell.angle_gamma   90.00
#
_symmetry.space_group_name_H-M   'P 1'
#
loop_
_entity.id
_entity.type
_entity.pdbx_description
1 polymer ?
#
loop_
_entity_poly.entity_id
_entity_poly.type
_entity_poly.pdbx_seq_one_letter_code
_entity_poly.pdbx_strand_id
1 'polypeptide(L)'
;MAAKHTATKVAPAKKAPAKKAAPKAPAKKSTPAKKTTPAKAASSAKNAAAKAKELAAAKAAKERDAKAKEVARRAAQKAKELAAAKAAKERDAKAKAAARERAVAERQRAAAAAKAKKEREAKARLAAKERELLRKAREKAAAEAKKQREIDVKRKAVEAEKQRKLREIERREAEERKRQERRDAEERKRLEALERKMHSKPYADDPEFLEELRGLLLEAREATRAQIAVSESEANEMLVDRERLEYDDEDGSSVASDIQRDQLKEFATALRLKVDEIDVALSRVDDGSYGRCDECFEPISKARLQAQVPVFTCVSCRASV
;
A
#
# COMPACT_ATOMS: atom_id res chain seq x y z
N MET A 1 41.91 -5.35 5.17
CA MET A 1 42.03 -4.03 4.52
C MET A 1 41.43 -3.00 5.49
N ALA A 2 42.09 -2.59 6.58
CA ALA A 2 43.10 -1.51 6.64
C ALA A 2 42.63 -0.28 5.81
N ALA A 3 42.41 0.93 6.33
CA ALA A 3 43.21 1.76 7.24
C ALA A 3 42.30 2.89 7.81
N LYS A 4 42.28 3.13 9.12
CA LYS A 4 43.10 4.07 9.93
C LYS A 4 42.74 5.57 9.82
N HIS A 5 42.45 6.11 10.99
CA HIS A 5 42.50 7.53 11.39
C HIS A 5 43.76 8.26 10.94
N THR A 6 43.64 9.58 10.74
CA THR A 6 44.67 10.55 11.12
C THR A 6 44.04 11.86 11.59
N ALA A 7 44.32 12.21 12.85
CA ALA A 7 44.20 13.52 13.45
C ALA A 7 45.55 14.25 13.34
N THR A 8 45.54 15.60 13.28
CA THR A 8 46.49 16.58 13.86
C THR A 8 46.43 17.90 13.06
N LYS A 9 46.73 19.12 13.53
CA LYS A 9 46.96 19.78 14.84
C LYS A 9 47.44 21.22 14.50
N VAL A 10 47.34 22.13 15.46
CA VAL A 10 48.17 23.35 15.69
C VAL A 10 47.66 24.72 15.18
N ALA A 11 47.59 25.64 16.15
CA ALA A 11 47.31 27.08 16.10
C ALA A 11 48.60 27.91 15.83
N PRO A 12 48.86 29.08 16.47
CA PRO A 12 48.22 30.40 16.47
C PRO A 12 49.19 31.50 15.92
N ALA A 13 48.78 32.77 15.82
CA ALA A 13 49.55 33.93 16.36
C ALA A 13 49.03 35.33 15.96
N LYS A 14 49.14 36.21 16.96
CA LYS A 14 49.02 37.68 17.01
C LYS A 14 49.91 38.44 16.01
N LYS A 15 49.49 39.65 15.62
CA LYS A 15 50.35 40.85 15.61
C LYS A 15 49.54 42.16 15.49
N ALA A 16 49.72 43.04 16.48
CA ALA A 16 49.70 44.50 16.30
C ALA A 16 51.13 44.95 15.85
N PRO A 17 51.38 46.18 15.36
CA PRO A 17 51.49 47.34 16.26
C PRO A 17 51.21 48.76 15.67
N ALA A 18 50.77 49.65 16.57
CA ALA A 18 51.30 51.00 16.92
C ALA A 18 51.50 52.18 15.90
N LYS A 19 50.90 53.31 16.32
CA LYS A 19 51.47 54.68 16.57
C LYS A 19 51.87 55.62 15.42
N LYS A 20 51.28 56.83 15.45
CA LYS A 20 51.86 58.20 15.66
C LYS A 20 50.84 59.25 15.15
N ALA A 21 50.71 60.50 15.61
CA ALA A 21 51.31 61.31 16.68
C ALA A 21 50.42 62.57 16.87
N ALA A 22 50.38 63.12 18.09
CA ALA A 22 50.01 64.52 18.36
C ALA A 22 51.23 65.44 18.10
N PRO A 23 51.12 66.79 18.10
CA PRO A 23 51.04 67.58 19.35
C PRO A 23 50.25 68.90 19.16
N LYS A 24 50.09 69.90 20.05
CA LYS A 24 50.72 70.33 21.31
C LYS A 24 49.82 71.43 21.92
N ALA A 25 49.72 71.46 23.25
CA ALA A 25 49.33 72.66 24.02
C ALA A 25 50.49 73.67 24.10
N PRO A 26 50.30 74.84 24.73
CA PRO A 26 50.94 74.96 26.05
C PRO A 26 50.14 75.71 27.13
N ALA A 27 50.40 75.25 28.36
CA ALA A 27 50.24 75.85 29.69
C ALA A 27 51.20 77.07 29.86
N LYS A 28 51.23 77.95 30.89
CA LYS A 28 50.64 78.13 32.23
C LYS A 28 51.16 79.51 32.76
N LYS A 29 50.39 80.13 33.68
CA LYS A 29 50.73 80.89 34.92
C LYS A 29 51.99 81.80 35.00
N SER A 30 51.81 83.01 35.56
CA SER A 30 52.31 83.40 36.92
C SER A 30 51.98 84.86 37.34
N THR A 31 51.78 85.05 38.65
CA THR A 31 51.56 86.23 39.54
C THR A 31 52.84 87.09 39.80
N PRO A 32 52.99 88.00 40.82
CA PRO A 32 52.21 89.14 41.39
C PRO A 32 53.03 90.46 41.67
N ALA A 33 52.32 91.54 42.08
CA ALA A 33 52.61 92.67 43.02
C ALA A 33 54.03 93.28 43.28
N LYS A 34 54.15 94.65 43.25
CA LYS A 34 54.70 95.63 44.27
C LYS A 34 54.85 97.04 43.62
N LYS A 35 54.26 98.18 44.06
CA LYS A 35 54.53 99.14 45.18
C LYS A 35 55.79 100.03 45.05
N THR A 36 55.61 101.36 44.93
CA THR A 36 56.49 102.50 45.37
C THR A 36 55.64 103.81 45.33
N THR A 37 55.26 104.57 46.38
CA THR A 37 55.91 105.45 47.39
C THR A 37 56.46 106.83 46.90
N PRO A 38 56.49 107.90 47.76
CA PRO A 38 56.05 109.27 47.43
C PRO A 38 57.09 110.42 47.63
N ALA A 39 56.58 111.67 47.55
CA ALA A 39 56.98 112.92 48.26
C ALA A 39 58.03 113.90 47.65
N LYS A 40 57.64 115.18 47.49
CA LYS A 40 58.19 116.43 48.13
C LYS A 40 57.64 117.70 47.43
N ALA A 41 57.03 118.64 48.18
CA ALA A 41 57.56 119.94 48.67
C ALA A 41 57.87 120.94 47.52
N ALA A 42 57.21 122.08 47.33
CA ALA A 42 56.96 123.26 48.18
C ALA A 42 57.61 124.49 47.49
N SER A 43 56.86 125.58 47.25
CA SER A 43 57.22 126.98 47.63
C SER A 43 56.57 128.09 46.77
N SER A 44 56.09 129.12 47.48
CA SER A 44 55.97 130.56 47.15
C SER A 44 55.13 130.99 45.94
N ALA A 45 53.96 131.62 46.07
CA ALA A 45 53.57 132.89 46.74
C ALA A 45 53.79 134.16 45.90
N LYS A 46 52.67 134.92 45.80
CA LYS A 46 52.44 136.30 45.28
C LYS A 46 52.29 136.39 43.75
N ASN A 47 51.15 136.79 43.16
CA ASN A 47 50.21 137.83 43.58
C ASN A 47 48.72 137.43 43.50
N ALA A 48 48.04 137.63 44.63
CA ALA A 48 46.62 137.97 44.76
C ALA A 48 46.42 139.42 44.26
N ALA A 49 45.29 139.90 43.77
CA ALA A 49 43.91 139.60 44.14
C ALA A 49 42.97 140.05 43.01
N ALA A 50 42.42 139.08 42.26
CA ALA A 50 41.20 139.24 41.44
C ALA A 50 40.48 137.89 41.16
N LYS A 51 40.85 136.82 41.88
CA LYS A 51 40.37 135.43 41.68
C LYS A 51 39.63 134.88 42.92
N ALA A 52 38.75 135.69 43.53
CA ALA A 52 38.02 135.31 44.75
C ALA A 52 36.48 135.32 44.61
N LYS A 53 35.92 135.62 43.44
CA LYS A 53 34.47 135.46 43.16
C LYS A 53 34.12 134.30 42.19
N GLU A 54 35.09 133.75 41.47
CA GLU A 54 34.86 132.69 40.46
C GLU A 54 35.02 131.25 41.03
N LEU A 55 35.76 131.08 42.14
CA LEU A 55 36.03 129.75 42.75
C LEU A 55 34.95 129.29 43.76
N ALA A 56 33.99 130.15 44.13
CA ALA A 56 32.84 129.80 44.96
C ALA A 56 31.64 129.26 44.15
N ALA A 57 31.48 129.71 42.89
CA ALA A 57 30.44 129.20 41.98
C ALA A 57 30.79 127.81 41.39
N ALA A 58 32.08 127.50 41.21
CA ALA A 58 32.55 126.22 40.66
C ALA A 58 32.47 125.03 41.65
N LYS A 59 32.44 125.27 42.96
CA LYS A 59 32.24 124.21 43.98
C LYS A 59 30.75 123.86 44.17
N ALA A 60 29.85 124.85 44.11
CA ALA A 60 28.40 124.63 44.21
C ALA A 60 27.80 123.92 42.95
N ALA A 61 28.38 124.12 41.76
CA ALA A 61 27.97 123.43 40.54
C ALA A 61 28.41 121.94 40.51
N LYS A 62 29.62 121.62 41.01
CA LYS A 62 30.12 120.23 41.07
C LYS A 62 29.36 119.36 42.09
N GLU A 63 28.86 119.94 43.18
CA GLU A 63 28.07 119.21 44.17
C GLU A 63 26.63 118.93 43.71
N ARG A 64 26.03 119.84 42.93
CA ARG A 64 24.71 119.62 42.30
C ARG A 64 24.78 118.60 41.14
N ASP A 65 25.85 118.63 40.34
CA ASP A 65 26.07 117.65 39.26
C ASP A 65 26.40 116.24 39.81
N ALA A 66 27.13 116.16 40.93
CA ALA A 66 27.38 114.90 41.63
C ALA A 66 26.10 114.30 42.25
N LYS A 67 25.24 115.12 42.86
CA LYS A 67 23.93 114.67 43.38
C LYS A 67 22.96 114.28 42.25
N ALA A 68 22.94 115.00 41.13
CA ALA A 68 22.14 114.63 39.95
C ALA A 68 22.61 113.31 39.32
N LYS A 69 23.92 113.07 39.21
CA LYS A 69 24.49 111.80 38.74
C LYS A 69 24.23 110.64 39.70
N GLU A 70 24.22 110.88 41.01
CA GLU A 70 23.87 109.86 41.99
C GLU A 70 22.39 109.48 41.92
N VAL A 71 21.49 110.46 41.80
CA VAL A 71 20.04 110.22 41.62
C VAL A 71 19.77 109.48 40.30
N ALA A 72 20.43 109.87 39.20
CA ALA A 72 20.33 109.17 37.92
C ALA A 72 20.90 107.74 37.99
N ARG A 73 22.02 107.53 38.71
CA ARG A 73 22.60 106.20 38.92
C ARG A 73 21.70 105.30 39.76
N ARG A 74 21.08 105.84 40.83
CA ARG A 74 20.10 105.11 41.66
C ARG A 74 18.81 104.81 40.88
N ALA A 75 18.35 105.72 40.02
CA ALA A 75 17.21 105.48 39.13
C ALA A 75 17.53 104.40 38.08
N ALA A 76 18.73 104.44 37.48
CA ALA A 76 19.19 103.42 36.54
C ALA A 76 19.43 102.05 37.22
N GLN A 77 19.91 102.02 38.47
CA GLN A 77 20.03 100.80 39.27
C GLN A 77 18.66 100.21 39.61
N LYS A 78 17.70 101.02 40.07
CA LYS A 78 16.32 100.58 40.30
C LYS A 78 15.64 100.09 39.02
N ALA A 79 15.86 100.74 37.87
CA ALA A 79 15.35 100.29 36.59
C ALA A 79 15.95 98.94 36.15
N LYS A 80 17.26 98.75 36.37
CA LYS A 80 17.95 97.47 36.11
C LYS A 80 17.48 96.35 37.06
N GLU A 81 17.26 96.66 38.34
CA GLU A 81 16.72 95.71 39.32
C GLU A 81 15.28 95.31 39.00
N LEU A 82 14.43 96.25 38.59
CA LEU A 82 13.07 95.96 38.15
C LEU A 82 13.04 95.15 36.84
N ALA A 83 13.94 95.45 35.90
CA ALA A 83 14.10 94.66 34.67
C ALA A 83 14.64 93.25 34.95
N ALA A 84 15.61 93.11 35.86
CA ALA A 84 16.13 91.83 36.31
C ALA A 84 15.07 91.02 37.07
N ALA A 85 14.25 91.66 37.91
CA ALA A 85 13.15 91.01 38.61
C ALA A 85 12.03 90.56 37.67
N LYS A 86 11.72 91.33 36.62
CA LYS A 86 10.78 90.91 35.56
C LYS A 86 11.34 89.73 34.75
N ALA A 87 12.62 89.78 34.36
CA ALA A 87 13.28 88.68 33.66
C ALA A 87 13.41 87.41 34.54
N ALA A 88 13.63 87.55 35.85
CA ALA A 88 13.62 86.44 36.79
C ALA A 88 12.23 85.80 36.90
N LYS A 89 11.16 86.61 37.06
CA LYS A 89 9.77 86.12 37.07
C LYS A 89 9.38 85.42 35.76
N GLU A 90 9.82 85.93 34.61
CA GLU A 90 9.57 85.27 33.31
C GLU A 90 10.35 83.96 33.17
N ARG A 91 11.59 83.90 33.65
CA ARG A 91 12.39 82.66 33.70
C ARG A 91 11.80 81.64 34.65
N ASP A 92 11.32 82.05 35.83
CA ASP A 92 10.62 81.17 36.78
C ASP A 92 9.29 80.67 36.22
N ALA A 93 8.54 81.52 35.50
CA ALA A 93 7.31 81.12 34.83
C ALA A 93 7.60 80.12 33.70
N LYS A 94 8.63 80.36 32.87
CA LYS A 94 9.08 79.43 31.81
C LYS A 94 9.62 78.12 32.39
N ALA A 95 10.36 78.16 33.50
CA ALA A 95 10.85 76.97 34.19
C ALA A 95 9.70 76.16 34.79
N LYS A 96 8.69 76.81 35.40
CA LYS A 96 7.48 76.14 35.90
C LYS A 96 6.62 75.56 34.77
N ALA A 97 6.52 76.25 33.62
CA ALA A 97 5.84 75.73 32.43
C ALA A 97 6.57 74.50 31.86
N ALA A 98 7.90 74.58 31.67
CA ALA A 98 8.72 73.47 31.21
C ALA A 98 8.71 72.28 32.19
N ALA A 99 8.67 72.53 33.51
CA ALA A 99 8.53 71.49 34.52
C ALA A 99 7.15 70.80 34.45
N ARG A 100 6.07 71.57 34.24
CA ARG A 100 4.71 71.03 34.03
C ARG A 100 4.64 70.20 32.74
N GLU A 101 5.21 70.67 31.64
CA GLU A 101 5.27 69.93 30.38
C GLU A 101 6.09 68.63 30.51
N ARG A 102 7.24 68.66 31.20
CA ARG A 102 8.02 67.46 31.51
C ARG A 102 7.24 66.47 32.37
N ALA A 103 6.53 66.95 33.39
CA ALA A 103 5.68 66.11 34.24
C ALA A 103 4.50 65.49 33.48
N VAL A 104 3.89 66.24 32.55
CA VAL A 104 2.84 65.73 31.65
C VAL A 104 3.42 64.69 30.68
N ALA A 105 4.56 64.97 30.06
CA ALA A 105 5.25 64.05 29.16
C ALA A 105 5.70 62.76 29.88
N GLU A 106 6.18 62.86 31.12
CA GLU A 106 6.53 61.70 31.95
C GLU A 106 5.30 60.87 32.31
N ARG A 107 4.18 61.52 32.72
CA ARG A 107 2.91 60.83 32.95
C ARG A 107 2.37 60.15 31.70
N GLN A 108 2.46 60.80 30.53
CA GLN A 108 2.07 60.20 29.25
C GLN A 108 2.97 59.03 28.87
N ARG A 109 4.29 59.12 29.07
CA ARG A 109 5.24 58.02 28.85
C ARG A 109 4.99 56.85 29.80
N ALA A 110 4.72 57.12 31.08
CA ALA A 110 4.36 56.11 32.06
C ALA A 110 3.02 55.44 31.72
N ALA A 111 2.02 56.21 31.29
CA ALA A 111 0.73 55.67 30.84
C ALA A 111 0.87 54.83 29.55
N ALA A 112 1.68 55.28 28.59
CA ALA A 112 1.99 54.53 27.37
C ALA A 112 2.76 53.24 27.68
N ALA A 113 3.75 53.28 28.57
CA ALA A 113 4.50 52.11 29.02
C ALA A 113 3.59 51.10 29.78
N ALA A 114 2.69 51.59 30.63
CA ALA A 114 1.70 50.75 31.32
C ALA A 114 0.71 50.10 30.34
N LYS A 115 0.23 50.85 29.33
CA LYS A 115 -0.62 50.32 28.25
C LYS A 115 0.11 49.25 27.42
N ALA A 116 1.36 49.52 27.03
CA ALA A 116 2.20 48.58 26.29
C ALA A 116 2.50 47.31 27.11
N LYS A 117 2.74 47.43 28.42
CA LYS A 117 2.91 46.29 29.33
C LYS A 117 1.65 45.43 29.38
N LYS A 118 0.47 46.03 29.57
CA LYS A 118 -0.82 45.32 29.56
C LYS A 118 -1.09 44.61 28.22
N GLU A 119 -0.79 45.27 27.10
CA GLU A 119 -0.95 44.67 25.77
C GLU A 119 0.00 43.49 25.54
N ARG A 120 1.26 43.60 25.98
CA ARG A 120 2.24 42.49 25.92
C ARG A 120 1.82 41.32 26.80
N GLU A 121 1.33 41.58 28.01
CA GLU A 121 0.81 40.55 28.91
C GLU A 121 -0.45 39.88 28.35
N ALA A 122 -1.36 40.64 27.71
CA ALA A 122 -2.54 40.09 27.03
C ALA A 122 -2.15 39.22 25.83
N LYS A 123 -1.23 39.68 24.97
CA LYS A 123 -0.69 38.89 23.85
C LYS A 123 0.04 37.64 24.33
N ALA A 124 0.83 37.74 25.40
CA ALA A 124 1.50 36.59 26.01
C ALA A 124 0.50 35.56 26.55
N ARG A 125 -0.60 36.00 27.18
CA ARG A 125 -1.68 35.11 27.64
C ARG A 125 -2.39 34.41 26.49
N LEU A 126 -2.69 35.11 25.39
CA LEU A 126 -3.31 34.50 24.21
C LEU A 126 -2.35 33.49 23.53
N ALA A 127 -1.08 33.87 23.35
CA ALA A 127 -0.06 32.96 22.82
C ALA A 127 0.15 31.72 23.72
N ALA A 128 0.07 31.88 25.05
CA ALA A 128 0.12 30.75 25.98
C ALA A 128 -1.08 29.81 25.83
N LYS A 129 -2.30 30.36 25.70
CA LYS A 129 -3.53 29.57 25.43
C LYS A 129 -3.45 28.83 24.09
N GLU A 130 -2.98 29.50 23.03
CA GLU A 130 -2.80 28.90 21.72
C GLU A 130 -1.79 27.75 21.75
N ARG A 131 -0.65 27.94 22.42
CA ARG A 131 0.35 26.86 22.63
C ARG A 131 -0.23 25.68 23.41
N GLU A 132 -1.05 25.93 24.41
CA GLU A 132 -1.72 24.87 25.16
C GLU A 132 -2.72 24.09 24.30
N LEU A 133 -3.51 24.77 23.46
CA LEU A 133 -4.43 24.13 22.51
C LEU A 133 -3.68 23.29 21.47
N LEU A 134 -2.58 23.81 20.92
CA LEU A 134 -1.72 23.07 20.00
C LEU A 134 -1.09 21.84 20.66
N ARG A 135 -0.67 21.95 21.93
CA ARG A 135 -0.17 20.81 22.71
C ARG A 135 -1.25 19.74 22.87
N LYS A 136 -2.45 20.14 23.30
CA LYS A 136 -3.61 19.23 23.46
C LYS A 136 -4.01 18.58 22.12
N ALA A 137 -3.96 19.32 21.02
CA ALA A 137 -4.24 18.79 19.68
C ALA A 137 -3.18 17.75 19.25
N ARG A 138 -1.90 18.01 19.51
CA ARG A 138 -0.80 17.05 19.25
C ARG A 138 -0.92 15.79 20.11
N GLU A 139 -1.26 15.93 21.39
CA GLU A 139 -1.49 14.80 22.29
C GLU A 139 -2.67 13.94 21.84
N LYS A 140 -3.79 14.55 21.41
CA LYS A 140 -4.94 13.83 20.84
C LYS A 140 -4.57 13.11 19.54
N ALA A 141 -3.91 13.80 18.61
CA ALA A 141 -3.46 13.20 17.35
C ALA A 141 -2.47 12.04 17.58
N ALA A 142 -1.57 12.16 18.57
CA ALA A 142 -0.67 11.08 18.94
C ALA A 142 -1.42 9.87 19.54
N ALA A 143 -2.44 10.12 20.38
CA ALA A 143 -3.28 9.06 20.94
C ALA A 143 -4.10 8.34 19.86
N GLU A 144 -4.68 9.08 18.91
CA GLU A 144 -5.40 8.53 17.76
C GLU A 144 -4.47 7.75 16.83
N ALA A 145 -3.28 8.27 16.52
CA ALA A 145 -2.27 7.56 15.75
C ALA A 145 -1.82 6.26 16.42
N LYS A 146 -1.71 6.24 17.75
CA LYS A 146 -1.41 4.99 18.50
C LYS A 146 -2.54 3.97 18.36
N LYS A 147 -3.80 4.40 18.50
CA LYS A 147 -4.98 3.53 18.29
C LYS A 147 -5.02 2.98 16.86
N GLN A 148 -4.78 3.83 15.86
CA GLN A 148 -4.77 3.42 14.46
C GLN A 148 -3.68 2.39 14.18
N ARG A 149 -2.47 2.59 14.71
CA ARG A 149 -1.38 1.60 14.62
C ARG A 149 -1.77 0.26 15.24
N GLU A 150 -2.44 0.27 16.39
CA GLU A 150 -2.92 -0.97 17.03
C GLU A 150 -3.96 -1.69 16.16
N ILE A 151 -4.89 -0.95 15.55
CA ILE A 151 -5.88 -1.50 14.62
C ILE A 151 -5.20 -2.10 13.38
N ASP A 152 -4.24 -1.38 12.80
CA ASP A 152 -3.52 -1.85 11.60
C ASP A 152 -2.68 -3.10 11.90
N VAL A 153 -2.05 -3.18 13.08
CA VAL A 153 -1.36 -4.40 13.53
C VAL A 153 -2.33 -5.56 13.66
N LYS A 154 -3.51 -5.36 14.27
CA LYS A 154 -4.54 -6.40 14.38
C LYS A 154 -5.07 -6.83 13.00
N ARG A 155 -5.32 -5.90 12.09
CA ARG A 155 -5.76 -6.19 10.71
C ARG A 155 -4.71 -7.00 9.95
N LYS A 156 -3.44 -6.61 10.02
CA LYS A 156 -2.33 -7.35 9.40
C LYS A 156 -2.16 -8.74 9.98
N ALA A 157 -2.36 -8.91 11.29
CA ALA A 157 -2.33 -10.23 11.94
C ALA A 157 -3.46 -11.14 11.41
N VAL A 158 -4.69 -10.62 11.30
CA VAL A 158 -5.83 -11.36 10.74
C VAL A 158 -5.58 -11.71 9.27
N GLU A 159 -5.06 -10.78 8.47
CA GLU A 159 -4.73 -11.05 7.07
C GLU A 159 -3.63 -12.10 6.92
N ALA A 160 -2.58 -12.04 7.76
CA ALA A 160 -1.54 -13.05 7.79
C ALA A 160 -2.07 -14.44 8.19
N GLU A 161 -3.01 -14.52 9.13
CA GLU A 161 -3.69 -15.77 9.49
C GLU A 161 -4.53 -16.31 8.32
N LYS A 162 -5.28 -15.44 7.63
CA LYS A 162 -6.05 -15.82 6.43
C LYS A 162 -5.12 -16.36 5.34
N GLN A 163 -4.00 -15.69 5.06
CA GLN A 163 -3.01 -16.16 4.08
C GLN A 163 -2.41 -17.52 4.47
N ARG A 164 -2.16 -17.75 5.77
CA ARG A 164 -1.70 -19.07 6.24
C ARG A 164 -2.73 -20.16 6.00
N LYS A 165 -4.01 -19.90 6.29
CA LYS A 165 -5.11 -20.83 6.02
C LYS A 165 -5.29 -21.12 4.53
N LEU A 166 -5.21 -20.10 3.68
CA LEU A 166 -5.27 -20.26 2.22
C LEU A 166 -4.13 -21.16 1.71
N ARG A 167 -2.89 -20.93 2.14
CA ARG A 167 -1.76 -21.81 1.79
C ARG A 167 -1.93 -23.24 2.26
N GLU A 168 -2.57 -23.46 3.42
CA GLU A 168 -2.89 -24.79 3.90
C GLU A 168 -3.96 -25.47 3.04
N ILE A 169 -5.00 -24.74 2.64
CA ILE A 169 -6.05 -25.21 1.73
C ILE A 169 -5.43 -25.57 0.38
N GLU A 170 -4.64 -24.68 -0.23
CA GLU A 170 -3.94 -24.93 -1.50
C GLU A 170 -3.06 -26.18 -1.44
N ARG A 171 -2.37 -26.40 -0.31
CA ARG A 171 -1.57 -27.62 -0.09
C ARG A 171 -2.44 -28.88 -0.05
N ARG A 172 -3.59 -28.84 0.65
CA ARG A 172 -4.54 -29.96 0.72
C ARG A 172 -5.15 -30.24 -0.66
N GLU A 173 -5.57 -29.21 -1.37
CA GLU A 173 -6.10 -29.32 -2.74
C GLU A 173 -5.05 -29.87 -3.70
N ALA A 174 -3.78 -29.46 -3.59
CA ALA A 174 -2.70 -30.01 -4.41
C ALA A 174 -2.44 -31.50 -4.10
N GLU A 175 -2.54 -31.92 -2.84
CA GLU A 175 -2.46 -33.34 -2.48
C GLU A 175 -3.66 -34.13 -3.03
N GLU A 176 -4.86 -33.58 -2.93
CA GLU A 176 -6.07 -34.19 -3.47
C GLU A 176 -6.01 -34.32 -5.00
N ARG A 177 -5.56 -33.28 -5.71
CA ARG A 177 -5.32 -33.32 -7.15
C ARG A 177 -4.34 -34.43 -7.52
N LYS A 178 -3.23 -34.59 -6.80
CA LYS A 178 -2.29 -35.70 -7.03
C LYS A 178 -2.91 -37.08 -6.77
N ARG A 179 -3.81 -37.20 -5.78
CA ARG A 179 -4.56 -38.44 -5.54
C ARG A 179 -5.53 -38.72 -6.69
N GLN A 180 -6.19 -37.69 -7.21
CA GLN A 180 -7.08 -37.81 -8.35
C GLN A 180 -6.32 -38.21 -9.62
N GLU A 181 -5.20 -37.54 -9.93
CA GLU A 181 -4.33 -37.89 -11.07
C GLU A 181 -3.85 -39.36 -11.01
N ARG A 182 -3.59 -39.91 -9.82
CA ARG A 182 -3.24 -41.32 -9.66
C ARG A 182 -4.41 -42.24 -10.01
N ARG A 183 -5.63 -41.93 -9.54
CA ARG A 183 -6.84 -42.69 -9.87
C ARG A 183 -7.12 -42.64 -11.38
N ASP A 184 -7.06 -41.45 -11.96
CA ASP A 184 -7.29 -41.25 -13.38
C ASP A 184 -6.21 -41.97 -14.23
N ALA A 185 -4.96 -42.03 -13.75
CA ALA A 185 -3.90 -42.79 -14.41
C ALA A 185 -4.11 -44.31 -14.32
N GLU A 186 -4.61 -44.83 -13.19
CA GLU A 186 -4.99 -46.24 -13.04
C GLU A 186 -6.18 -46.60 -13.94
N GLU A 187 -7.18 -45.74 -14.01
CA GLU A 187 -8.33 -45.91 -14.91
C GLU A 187 -7.90 -45.91 -16.37
N ARG A 188 -7.06 -44.96 -16.78
CA ARG A 188 -6.47 -44.93 -18.13
C ARG A 188 -5.74 -46.23 -18.47
N LYS A 189 -4.92 -46.75 -17.55
CA LYS A 189 -4.24 -48.04 -17.73
C LYS A 189 -5.21 -49.20 -17.85
N ARG A 190 -6.30 -49.19 -17.08
CA ARG A 190 -7.35 -50.21 -17.16
C ARG A 190 -8.08 -50.17 -18.50
N LEU A 191 -8.39 -48.97 -18.99
CA LEU A 191 -9.03 -48.78 -20.30
C LEU A 191 -8.09 -49.18 -21.44
N GLU A 192 -6.82 -48.79 -21.40
CA GLU A 192 -5.81 -49.20 -22.38
C GLU A 192 -5.62 -50.73 -22.38
N ALA A 193 -5.61 -51.36 -21.19
CA ALA A 193 -5.56 -52.82 -21.08
C ALA A 193 -6.82 -53.48 -21.67
N LEU A 194 -8.00 -52.90 -21.44
CA LEU A 194 -9.25 -53.39 -22.05
C LEU A 194 -9.21 -53.24 -23.56
N GLU A 195 -8.79 -52.08 -24.08
CA GLU A 195 -8.64 -51.83 -25.51
C GLU A 195 -7.66 -52.82 -26.15
N ARG A 196 -6.52 -53.09 -25.49
CA ARG A 196 -5.57 -54.11 -25.93
C ARG A 196 -6.19 -55.51 -25.97
N LYS A 197 -7.01 -55.87 -24.97
CA LYS A 197 -7.75 -57.14 -24.99
C LYS A 197 -8.78 -57.18 -26.13
N MET A 198 -9.53 -56.09 -26.35
CA MET A 198 -10.52 -55.96 -27.42
C MET A 198 -9.92 -56.00 -28.83
N HIS A 199 -8.65 -55.62 -28.99
CA HIS A 199 -7.94 -55.71 -30.27
C HIS A 199 -7.01 -56.94 -30.34
N SER A 200 -7.04 -57.80 -29.32
CA SER A 200 -6.24 -59.03 -29.33
C SER A 200 -6.75 -59.99 -30.40
N LYS A 201 -5.80 -60.54 -31.16
CA LYS A 201 -6.00 -61.62 -32.14
C LYS A 201 -5.23 -62.84 -31.64
N PRO A 202 -5.83 -63.66 -30.76
CA PRO A 202 -5.09 -64.65 -29.98
C PRO A 202 -4.45 -65.78 -30.79
N TYR A 203 -4.97 -66.04 -32.01
CA TYR A 203 -4.50 -67.13 -32.88
C TYR A 203 -3.98 -66.63 -34.22
N ALA A 204 -3.69 -65.34 -34.37
CA ALA A 204 -3.19 -64.78 -35.63
C ALA A 204 -1.83 -65.37 -36.05
N ASP A 205 -1.02 -65.82 -35.10
CA ASP A 205 0.32 -66.37 -35.36
C ASP A 205 0.28 -67.86 -35.77
N ASP A 206 -0.86 -68.55 -35.62
CA ASP A 206 -1.05 -69.96 -35.93
C ASP A 206 -2.01 -70.14 -37.12
N PRO A 207 -1.56 -69.90 -38.38
CA PRO A 207 -2.43 -69.97 -39.55
C PRO A 207 -3.00 -71.38 -39.78
N GLU A 208 -2.22 -72.43 -39.51
CA GLU A 208 -2.67 -73.83 -39.64
C GLU A 208 -3.89 -74.12 -38.75
N PHE A 209 -3.88 -73.59 -37.52
CA PHE A 209 -5.00 -73.76 -36.59
C PHE A 209 -6.26 -73.01 -37.05
N LEU A 210 -6.10 -71.82 -37.65
CA LEU A 210 -7.23 -71.08 -38.22
C LEU A 210 -7.81 -71.78 -39.45
N GLU A 211 -6.98 -72.41 -40.28
CA GLU A 211 -7.44 -73.22 -41.42
C GLU A 211 -8.19 -74.48 -40.97
N GLU A 212 -7.70 -75.18 -39.92
CA GLU A 212 -8.43 -76.30 -39.30
C GLU A 212 -9.82 -75.86 -38.80
N LEU A 213 -9.88 -74.75 -38.07
CA LEU A 213 -11.14 -74.20 -37.56
C LEU A 213 -12.08 -73.77 -38.69
N ARG A 214 -11.54 -73.21 -39.78
CA ARG A 214 -12.31 -72.88 -40.98
C ARG A 214 -12.95 -74.13 -41.59
N GLY A 215 -12.20 -75.22 -41.69
CA GLY A 215 -12.70 -76.51 -42.15
C GLY A 215 -13.88 -77.01 -41.29
N LEU A 216 -13.70 -77.04 -39.96
CA LEU A 216 -14.74 -77.45 -39.02
C LEU A 216 -15.99 -76.57 -39.10
N LEU A 217 -15.85 -75.25 -39.26
CA LEU A 217 -16.97 -74.32 -39.42
C LEU A 217 -17.72 -74.54 -40.73
N LEU A 218 -17.02 -74.81 -41.83
CA LEU A 218 -17.66 -75.11 -43.12
C LEU A 218 -18.43 -76.44 -43.06
N GLU A 219 -17.85 -77.47 -42.46
CA GLU A 219 -18.54 -78.75 -42.23
C GLU A 219 -19.79 -78.56 -41.36
N ALA A 220 -19.67 -77.80 -40.26
CA ALA A 220 -20.81 -77.48 -39.39
C ALA A 220 -21.90 -76.70 -40.13
N ARG A 221 -21.53 -75.79 -41.04
CA ARG A 221 -22.47 -75.02 -41.86
C ARG A 221 -23.28 -75.93 -42.78
N GLU A 222 -22.61 -76.78 -43.55
CA GLU A 222 -23.26 -77.69 -44.48
C GLU A 222 -24.14 -78.71 -43.74
N ALA A 223 -23.68 -79.25 -42.61
CA ALA A 223 -24.48 -80.13 -41.77
C ALA A 223 -25.74 -79.43 -41.22
N THR A 224 -25.63 -78.18 -40.77
CA THR A 224 -26.77 -77.41 -40.25
C THR A 224 -27.75 -77.05 -41.38
N ARG A 225 -27.26 -76.73 -42.58
CA ARG A 225 -28.09 -76.50 -43.78
C ARG A 225 -28.86 -77.75 -44.21
N ALA A 226 -28.21 -78.91 -44.16
CA ALA A 226 -28.89 -80.18 -44.44
C ALA A 226 -30.02 -80.44 -43.42
N GLN A 227 -29.81 -80.14 -42.13
CA GLN A 227 -30.85 -80.26 -41.10
C GLN A 227 -32.03 -79.29 -41.34
N ILE A 228 -31.75 -78.05 -41.77
CA ILE A 228 -32.80 -77.10 -42.16
C ILE A 228 -33.64 -77.67 -43.30
N ALA A 229 -32.99 -78.18 -44.36
CA ALA A 229 -33.69 -78.73 -45.51
C ALA A 229 -34.59 -79.92 -45.14
N VAL A 230 -34.10 -80.82 -44.27
CA VAL A 230 -34.89 -81.95 -43.75
C VAL A 230 -36.10 -81.44 -42.95
N SER A 231 -35.87 -80.58 -41.95
CA SER A 231 -36.95 -80.06 -41.09
C SER A 231 -38.02 -79.28 -41.87
N GLU A 232 -37.62 -78.53 -42.91
CA GLU A 232 -38.56 -77.82 -43.78
C GLU A 232 -39.33 -78.78 -44.70
N SER A 233 -38.68 -79.82 -45.23
CA SER A 233 -39.36 -80.84 -46.03
C SER A 233 -40.42 -81.58 -45.23
N GLU A 234 -40.11 -81.98 -43.98
CA GLU A 234 -41.04 -82.64 -43.07
C GLU A 234 -42.22 -81.72 -42.72
N ALA A 235 -41.96 -80.44 -42.43
CA ALA A 235 -43.02 -79.47 -42.16
C ALA A 235 -43.92 -79.21 -43.38
N ASN A 236 -43.36 -79.25 -44.59
CA ASN A 236 -44.13 -79.08 -45.83
C ASN A 236 -44.92 -80.34 -46.18
N GLU A 237 -44.38 -81.54 -45.92
CA GLU A 237 -45.10 -82.80 -46.11
C GLU A 237 -46.35 -82.85 -45.22
N MET A 238 -46.22 -82.46 -43.94
CA MET A 238 -47.37 -82.34 -43.02
C MET A 238 -48.45 -81.36 -43.50
N LEU A 239 -48.08 -80.29 -44.23
CA LEU A 239 -49.04 -79.37 -44.83
C LEU A 239 -49.80 -80.02 -46.00
N VAL A 240 -49.09 -80.73 -46.88
CA VAL A 240 -49.68 -81.43 -48.03
C VAL A 240 -50.61 -82.55 -47.56
N ASP A 241 -50.21 -83.30 -46.53
CA ASP A 241 -51.03 -84.36 -45.94
C ASP A 241 -52.32 -83.78 -45.32
N ARG A 242 -52.24 -82.62 -44.68
CA ARG A 242 -53.41 -81.90 -44.15
C ARG A 242 -54.35 -81.42 -45.26
N GLU A 243 -53.83 -80.82 -46.33
CA GLU A 243 -54.63 -80.39 -47.49
C GLU A 243 -55.33 -81.59 -48.18
N ARG A 244 -54.73 -82.78 -48.10
CA ARG A 244 -55.34 -84.02 -48.62
C ARG A 244 -56.47 -84.57 -47.75
N LEU A 245 -56.46 -84.33 -46.44
CA LEU A 245 -57.38 -84.90 -45.44
C LEU A 245 -58.52 -83.97 -45.02
N GLU A 246 -58.64 -82.79 -45.64
CA GLU A 246 -59.54 -81.67 -45.30
C GLU A 246 -61.06 -81.98 -45.20
N TYR A 247 -61.47 -83.23 -45.42
CA TYR A 247 -62.87 -83.68 -45.40
C TYR A 247 -63.26 -84.58 -44.20
N ASP A 248 -62.35 -84.98 -43.30
CA ASP A 248 -62.63 -85.98 -42.23
C ASP A 248 -62.10 -85.60 -40.82
N ASP A 249 -61.96 -84.30 -40.51
CA ASP A 249 -61.39 -83.79 -39.25
C ASP A 249 -62.43 -83.64 -38.11
N GLU A 250 -63.16 -84.70 -37.70
CA GLU A 250 -64.04 -84.66 -36.50
C GLU A 250 -63.31 -84.95 -35.16
N ASP A 251 -62.05 -85.40 -35.18
CA ASP A 251 -61.37 -85.97 -34.00
C ASP A 251 -60.32 -85.06 -33.33
N GLY A 252 -60.06 -83.86 -33.87
CA GLY A 252 -59.07 -82.91 -33.33
C GLY A 252 -57.60 -83.27 -33.60
N SER A 253 -57.31 -84.30 -34.40
CA SER A 253 -55.94 -84.68 -34.79
C SER A 253 -55.24 -83.60 -35.63
N SER A 254 -56.01 -82.83 -36.41
CA SER A 254 -55.58 -81.67 -37.20
C SER A 254 -54.79 -80.64 -36.37
N VAL A 255 -55.26 -80.36 -35.13
CA VAL A 255 -54.60 -79.40 -34.23
C VAL A 255 -53.24 -79.90 -33.75
N ALA A 256 -53.11 -81.20 -33.48
CA ALA A 256 -51.83 -81.79 -33.07
C ALA A 256 -50.79 -81.75 -34.20
N SER A 257 -51.19 -82.05 -35.43
CA SER A 257 -50.34 -81.95 -36.63
C SER A 257 -49.91 -80.50 -36.90
N ASP A 258 -50.82 -79.53 -36.79
CA ASP A 258 -50.51 -78.11 -36.92
C ASP A 258 -49.46 -77.65 -35.88
N ILE A 259 -49.58 -78.08 -34.63
CA ILE A 259 -48.59 -77.80 -33.57
C ILE A 259 -47.23 -78.41 -33.91
N GLN A 260 -47.19 -79.67 -34.36
CA GLN A 260 -45.93 -80.34 -34.72
C GLN A 260 -45.24 -79.66 -35.90
N ARG A 261 -46.00 -79.28 -36.93
CA ARG A 261 -45.49 -78.49 -38.05
C ARG A 261 -44.91 -77.16 -37.57
N ASP A 262 -45.60 -76.46 -36.69
CA ASP A 262 -45.14 -75.17 -36.19
C ASP A 262 -43.87 -75.32 -35.34
N GLN A 263 -43.74 -76.40 -34.56
CA GLN A 263 -42.50 -76.76 -33.85
C GLN A 263 -41.34 -77.03 -34.82
N LEU A 264 -41.57 -77.76 -35.92
CA LEU A 264 -40.55 -77.99 -36.95
C LEU A 264 -40.12 -76.68 -37.62
N LYS A 265 -41.06 -75.77 -37.92
CA LYS A 265 -40.74 -74.45 -38.47
C LYS A 265 -39.94 -73.58 -37.49
N GLU A 266 -40.27 -73.63 -36.20
CA GLU A 266 -39.52 -72.93 -35.15
C GLU A 266 -38.11 -73.50 -35.01
N PHE A 267 -37.96 -74.83 -35.07
CA PHE A 267 -36.67 -75.50 -35.08
C PHE A 267 -35.82 -75.12 -36.30
N ALA A 268 -36.40 -75.11 -37.51
CA ALA A 268 -35.73 -74.63 -38.71
C ALA A 268 -35.28 -73.16 -38.59
N THR A 269 -36.10 -72.32 -37.95
CA THR A 269 -35.75 -70.92 -37.67
C THR A 269 -34.56 -70.81 -36.72
N ALA A 270 -34.51 -71.60 -35.65
CA ALA A 270 -33.37 -71.65 -34.74
C ALA A 270 -32.09 -72.15 -35.43
N LEU A 271 -32.20 -73.14 -36.34
CA LEU A 271 -31.07 -73.61 -37.14
C LEU A 271 -30.57 -72.55 -38.13
N ARG A 272 -31.46 -71.74 -38.72
CA ARG A 272 -31.04 -70.60 -39.58
C ARG A 272 -30.22 -69.59 -38.79
N LEU A 273 -30.65 -69.24 -37.58
CA LEU A 273 -29.86 -68.37 -36.68
C LEU A 273 -28.47 -68.97 -36.39
N LYS A 274 -28.40 -70.29 -36.22
CA LYS A 274 -27.12 -71.00 -36.04
C LYS A 274 -26.24 -70.94 -37.29
N VAL A 275 -26.80 -70.95 -38.50
CA VAL A 275 -26.04 -70.72 -39.74
C VAL A 275 -25.48 -69.29 -39.77
N ASP A 276 -26.29 -68.30 -39.40
CA ASP A 276 -25.84 -66.90 -39.32
C ASP A 276 -24.69 -66.75 -38.31
N GLU A 277 -24.77 -67.43 -37.16
CA GLU A 277 -23.68 -67.52 -36.18
C GLU A 277 -22.41 -68.14 -36.80
N ILE A 278 -22.54 -69.21 -37.59
CA ILE A 278 -21.39 -69.83 -38.28
C ILE A 278 -20.78 -68.88 -39.31
N ASP A 279 -21.58 -68.13 -40.06
CA ASP A 279 -21.09 -67.17 -41.04
C ASP A 279 -20.38 -65.98 -40.36
N VAL A 280 -20.87 -65.54 -39.18
CA VAL A 280 -20.15 -64.57 -38.33
C VAL A 280 -18.83 -65.17 -37.82
N ALA A 281 -18.81 -66.43 -37.42
CA ALA A 281 -17.56 -67.09 -37.02
C ALA A 281 -16.55 -67.16 -38.17
N LEU A 282 -16.99 -67.49 -39.39
CA LEU A 282 -16.15 -67.54 -40.59
C LEU A 282 -15.54 -66.16 -40.92
N SER A 283 -16.34 -65.09 -40.89
CA SER A 283 -15.81 -63.74 -41.11
C SER A 283 -14.78 -63.33 -40.05
N ARG A 284 -14.97 -63.71 -38.78
CA ARG A 284 -13.98 -63.49 -37.72
C ARG A 284 -12.69 -64.30 -37.91
N VAL A 285 -12.78 -65.50 -38.52
CA VAL A 285 -11.60 -66.29 -38.88
C VAL A 285 -10.81 -65.60 -39.98
N ASP A 286 -11.50 -65.09 -41.00
CA ASP A 286 -10.87 -64.32 -42.10
C ASP A 286 -10.18 -63.05 -41.57
N ASP A 287 -10.77 -62.36 -40.57
CA ASP A 287 -10.16 -61.21 -39.89
C ASP A 287 -9.05 -61.58 -38.89
N GLY A 288 -8.88 -62.87 -38.57
CA GLY A 288 -7.97 -63.39 -37.55
C GLY A 288 -8.36 -63.06 -36.10
N SER A 289 -9.59 -62.61 -35.87
CA SER A 289 -10.12 -62.25 -34.54
C SER A 289 -10.88 -63.39 -33.85
N TYR A 290 -11.09 -64.51 -34.56
CA TYR A 290 -11.78 -65.68 -34.02
C TYR A 290 -11.03 -66.33 -32.86
N GLY A 291 -11.80 -66.91 -31.92
CA GLY A 291 -11.25 -67.50 -30.70
C GLY A 291 -11.03 -66.52 -29.54
N ARG A 292 -11.54 -65.29 -29.63
CA ARG A 292 -11.65 -64.34 -28.51
C ARG A 292 -13.08 -64.35 -27.95
N CYS A 293 -13.21 -64.30 -26.63
CA CYS A 293 -14.51 -64.18 -25.95
C CYS A 293 -15.15 -62.80 -26.16
N ASP A 294 -16.45 -62.75 -26.43
CA ASP A 294 -17.20 -61.50 -26.64
C ASP A 294 -17.43 -60.69 -25.35
N GLU A 295 -17.47 -61.35 -24.18
CA GLU A 295 -17.67 -60.69 -22.90
C GLU A 295 -16.37 -60.22 -22.23
N CYS A 296 -15.41 -61.13 -21.99
CA CYS A 296 -14.19 -60.82 -21.25
C CYS A 296 -12.97 -60.51 -22.14
N PHE A 297 -13.10 -60.67 -23.47
CA PHE A 297 -12.02 -60.48 -24.45
C PHE A 297 -10.78 -61.35 -24.22
N GLU A 298 -10.92 -62.46 -23.50
CA GLU A 298 -9.85 -63.44 -23.27
C GLU A 298 -9.86 -64.54 -24.34
N PRO A 299 -8.71 -65.18 -24.61
CA PRO A 299 -8.63 -66.29 -25.54
C PRO A 299 -9.46 -67.49 -25.07
N ILE A 300 -10.28 -68.03 -25.96
CA ILE A 300 -11.01 -69.28 -25.78
C ILE A 300 -10.04 -70.42 -26.06
N SER A 301 -9.96 -71.43 -25.19
CA SER A 301 -9.00 -72.53 -25.34
C SER A 301 -9.14 -73.28 -26.68
N LYS A 302 -8.00 -73.64 -27.29
CA LYS A 302 -7.94 -74.38 -28.57
C LYS A 302 -8.80 -75.64 -28.58
N ALA A 303 -8.68 -76.45 -27.53
CA ALA A 303 -9.44 -77.70 -27.38
C ALA A 303 -10.96 -77.48 -27.39
N ARG A 304 -11.44 -76.35 -26.87
CA ARG A 304 -12.88 -76.04 -26.87
C ARG A 304 -13.37 -75.61 -28.25
N LEU A 305 -12.59 -74.80 -28.95
CA LEU A 305 -12.90 -74.38 -30.32
C LEU A 305 -12.92 -75.57 -31.28
N GLN A 306 -12.04 -76.56 -31.08
CA GLN A 306 -12.04 -77.80 -31.85
C GLN A 306 -13.20 -78.73 -31.47
N ALA A 307 -13.60 -78.78 -30.19
CA ALA A 307 -14.66 -79.67 -29.73
C ALA A 307 -16.09 -79.14 -30.03
N GLN A 308 -16.28 -77.82 -30.04
CA GLN A 308 -17.59 -77.21 -30.22
C GLN A 308 -17.49 -75.94 -31.06
N VAL A 309 -18.23 -75.91 -32.17
CA VAL A 309 -18.28 -74.80 -33.11
C VAL A 309 -19.74 -74.58 -33.56
N PRO A 310 -20.21 -73.33 -33.69
CA PRO A 310 -19.55 -72.06 -33.33
C PRO A 310 -19.58 -71.79 -31.81
N VAL A 311 -18.55 -71.13 -31.26
CA VAL A 311 -18.51 -70.65 -29.87
C VAL A 311 -17.91 -69.24 -29.80
N PHE A 312 -18.60 -68.32 -29.12
CA PHE A 312 -18.20 -66.91 -28.95
C PHE A 312 -17.85 -66.50 -27.53
N THR A 313 -18.22 -67.30 -26.52
CA THR A 313 -18.00 -66.98 -25.10
C THR A 313 -17.09 -68.00 -24.46
N CYS A 314 -16.24 -67.59 -23.51
CA CYS A 314 -15.36 -68.49 -22.75
C CYS A 314 -16.16 -69.30 -21.69
N VAL A 315 -15.52 -70.30 -21.07
CA VAL A 315 -16.22 -71.22 -20.15
C VAL A 315 -16.62 -70.49 -18.87
N SER A 316 -15.78 -69.59 -18.37
CA SER A 316 -16.07 -68.78 -17.19
C SER A 316 -17.26 -67.85 -17.42
N CYS A 317 -17.27 -67.11 -18.54
CA CYS A 317 -18.40 -66.27 -18.94
C CYS A 317 -19.69 -67.07 -19.12
N ARG A 318 -19.62 -68.22 -19.79
CA ARG A 318 -20.79 -69.08 -19.97
C ARG A 318 -21.30 -69.69 -18.67
N ALA A 319 -20.44 -69.87 -17.66
CA ALA A 319 -20.83 -70.36 -16.34
C ALA A 319 -21.38 -69.27 -15.41
N SER A 320 -21.14 -67.99 -15.73
CA SER A 320 -21.67 -66.85 -14.96
C SER A 320 -23.06 -66.38 -15.42
N VAL A 321 -23.54 -66.87 -16.57
CA VAL A 321 -24.88 -66.64 -17.11
C VAL A 321 -25.83 -67.71 -16.60
#